data_AF-A0A660R747-F1
#
_entry.id   AF-A0A660R747-F1
#
_cell.length_a   1.000
_cell.length_b   1.000
_cell.length_c   1.000
_cell.angle_alpha   90.00
_cell.angle_beta   90.00
_cell.angle_gamma   90.00
#
_symmetry.space_group_name_H-M   'P 1'
#
loop_
_entity.id
_entity.type
_entity.pdbx_description
1 polymer ?
#
loop_
_entity_poly.entity_id
_entity_poly.type
_entity_poly.pdbx_seq_one_letter_code
_entity_poly.pdbx_strand_id
1 'polypeptide(L)' 'REGLNTLVKRLERELFSGEEKRKFIIPISKVGIVYSYRENLEIIDEKYNSDIVEMILKGKKEVLDTVESKVKGP' A
#
# COMPACT_ATOMS: atom_id res chain seq x y z
N ARG A 1 10.26 -0.80 -31.76
CA ARG A 1 9.80 0.15 -30.71
C ARG A 1 8.40 -0.20 -30.20
N GLU A 2 7.43 -0.50 -31.06
CA GLU A 2 6.06 -0.88 -30.62
C GLU A 2 5.96 -2.23 -29.90
N GLY A 3 6.67 -3.27 -30.35
CA GLY A 3 6.61 -4.59 -29.70
C GLY A 3 7.16 -4.62 -28.26
N LEU A 4 8.10 -3.72 -27.92
CA LEU A 4 8.65 -3.61 -26.58
C LEU A 4 7.62 -3.01 -25.60
N ASN A 5 6.86 -2.01 -26.06
CA ASN A 5 5.80 -1.39 -25.26
C ASN A 5 4.67 -2.36 -24.91
N THR A 6 4.34 -3.29 -25.81
CA THR A 6 3.30 -4.30 -25.55
C THR A 6 3.76 -5.32 -24.51
N LEU A 7 5.03 -5.73 -24.53
CA LEU A 7 5.59 -6.63 -23.52
C LEU A 7 5.71 -5.95 -22.15
N VAL A 8 6.14 -4.68 -22.13
CA VAL A 8 6.17 -3.87 -20.89
C VAL A 8 4.77 -3.73 -20.31
N LYS A 9 3.75 -3.36 -21.10
CA LYS A 9 2.37 -3.26 -20.60
C LYS A 9 1.79 -4.60 -20.12
N ARG A 10 2.22 -5.73 -20.69
CA ARG A 10 1.78 -7.06 -20.28
C ARG A 10 2.46 -7.49 -18.97
N LEU A 11 3.75 -7.24 -18.85
CA LEU A 11 4.52 -7.41 -17.62
C LEU A 11 4.00 -6.50 -16.50
N GLU A 12 3.71 -5.23 -16.81
CA GLU A 12 3.07 -4.31 -15.88
C GLU A 12 1.69 -4.85 -15.48
N ARG A 13 0.86 -5.33 -16.40
CA ARG A 13 -0.42 -5.96 -16.01
C ARG A 13 -0.22 -7.19 -15.14
N GLU A 14 0.74 -8.07 -15.40
CA GLU A 14 0.96 -9.26 -14.57
C GLU A 14 1.61 -8.95 -13.21
N LEU A 15 2.49 -7.95 -13.13
CA LEU A 15 3.14 -7.50 -11.89
C LEU A 15 2.24 -6.60 -11.04
N PHE A 16 1.42 -5.74 -11.67
CA PHE A 16 0.51 -4.79 -11.01
C PHE A 16 -0.92 -5.33 -10.83
N SER A 17 -1.31 -6.46 -11.45
CA SER A 17 -2.64 -7.07 -11.26
C SER A 17 -2.93 -7.49 -9.82
N GLY A 18 -1.94 -7.47 -8.92
CA GLY A 18 -2.11 -7.76 -7.50
C GLY A 18 -2.08 -6.55 -6.58
N GLU A 19 -1.77 -5.34 -7.11
CA GLU A 19 -1.64 -4.14 -6.28
C GLU A 19 -2.93 -3.34 -6.25
N GLU A 20 -3.47 -3.12 -5.05
CA GLU A 20 -4.66 -2.32 -4.84
C GLU A 20 -4.30 -1.04 -4.08
N LYS A 21 -5.14 -0.01 -4.22
CA LYS A 21 -5.08 1.20 -3.40
C LYS A 21 -6.16 1.10 -2.34
N ARG A 22 -5.78 1.18 -1.06
CA ARG A 22 -6.73 1.12 0.06
C ARG A 22 -6.43 2.26 1.04
N LYS A 23 -7.49 2.85 1.58
CA LYS A 23 -7.40 3.89 2.61
C LYS A 23 -7.42 3.22 3.98
N PHE A 24 -6.48 3.63 4.83
CA PHE A 24 -6.33 3.15 6.19
C PHE A 24 -6.50 4.31 7.16
N ILE A 25 -7.12 4.00 8.30
CA ILE A 25 -7.16 4.89 9.47
C ILE A 25 -6.30 4.20 10.52
N ILE A 26 -5.14 4.76 10.80
CA ILE A 26 -4.10 4.14 11.62
C ILE A 26 -3.91 5.00 12.86
N PRO A 27 -3.97 4.46 14.09
CA PRO A 27 -3.59 5.21 15.28
C PRO A 27 -2.14 5.69 15.16
N ILE A 28 -1.83 6.91 15.58
CA ILE A 28 -0.49 7.50 15.42
C ILE A 28 0.62 6.63 16.04
N SER A 29 0.30 5.93 17.13
CA SER A 29 1.18 4.96 17.80
C SER A 29 1.57 3.75 16.95
N LYS A 30 0.78 3.43 15.92
CA LYS A 30 0.97 2.27 15.03
C LYS A 30 1.44 2.64 13.63
N VAL A 31 1.63 3.94 13.33
CA VAL A 31 2.12 4.41 12.03
C VAL A 31 3.50 3.83 11.68
N GLY A 32 4.36 3.63 12.67
CA GLY A 32 5.67 2.98 12.47
C GLY A 32 5.57 1.58 11.86
N ILE A 33 4.46 0.86 12.10
CA ILE A 33 4.20 -0.43 11.47
C ILE A 33 4.08 -0.26 9.95
N VAL A 34 3.34 0.75 9.49
CA VAL A 34 3.14 0.99 8.04
C VAL A 34 4.46 1.35 7.36
N TYR A 35 5.27 2.21 7.98
CA TYR A 35 6.59 2.55 7.45
C TYR A 35 7.56 1.37 7.41
N SER A 36 7.39 0.36 8.27
CA SER A 36 8.22 -0.86 8.21
C SER A 36 7.96 -1.68 6.93
N TYR A 37 6.81 -1.53 6.29
CA TYR A 37 6.46 -2.21 5.04
C TYR A 37 6.75 -1.38 3.79
N ARG A 38 7.40 -0.20 3.89
CA ARG A 38 7.68 0.72 2.75
C ARG A 38 8.45 0.11 1.57
N GLU A 39 9.12 -1.02 1.79
CA GLU A 39 9.81 -1.77 0.72
C GLU A 39 8.84 -2.60 -0.13
N ASN A 40 7.65 -2.90 0.40
CA ASN A 40 6.61 -3.74 -0.20
C ASN A 40 5.27 -3.01 -0.40
N LEU A 41 5.19 -1.73 0.00
CA LEU A 41 4.03 -0.86 -0.22
C LEU A 41 4.49 0.57 -0.52
N GLU A 42 3.66 1.29 -1.27
CA GLU A 42 3.81 2.69 -1.63
C GLU A 42 2.79 3.52 -0.83
N ILE A 43 3.25 4.56 -0.13
CA ILE A 43 2.38 5.52 0.56
C ILE A 43 2.04 6.63 -0.43
N ILE A 44 0.79 6.68 -0.85
CA ILE A 44 0.28 7.67 -1.82
C ILE A 44 -0.01 9.00 -1.14
N ASP A 45 -0.62 8.95 0.05
CA ASP A 45 -1.05 10.13 0.79
C ASP A 45 -1.08 9.80 2.29
N GLU A 46 -0.82 10.81 3.12
CA GLU A 46 -0.90 10.70 4.57
C GLU A 46 -1.41 12.00 5.20
N LYS A 47 -2.43 11.89 6.05
CA LYS A 47 -3.05 13.02 6.73
C LYS A 47 -3.11 12.75 8.23
N TYR A 48 -2.37 13.56 8.97
CA TYR A 48 -2.29 13.48 10.43
C TYR A 48 -3.44 14.26 11.06
N ASN A 49 -4.23 13.59 11.90
CA ASN A 49 -5.38 14.12 12.62
C ASN A 49 -5.26 13.74 14.10
N SER A 50 -4.52 14.53 14.87
CA SER A 50 -4.24 14.30 16.30
C SER A 50 -3.81 12.86 16.62
N ASP A 51 -4.74 12.01 17.06
CA ASP A 51 -4.47 10.65 17.50
C ASP A 51 -4.50 9.59 16.37
N ILE A 52 -4.97 9.97 15.18
CA ILE A 52 -5.09 9.10 14.00
C ILE A 52 -4.38 9.68 12.79
N VAL A 53 -3.94 8.80 11.90
CA VAL A 53 -3.36 9.12 10.61
C VAL A 53 -4.16 8.40 9.54
N GLU A 54 -4.75 9.17 8.65
CA GLU A 54 -5.40 8.64 7.45
C GLU A 54 -4.34 8.47 6.38
N MET A 55 -4.07 7.24 5.96
CA MET A 55 -3.05 6.95 4.93
C MET A 55 -3.69 6.26 3.74
N ILE A 56 -3.32 6.65 2.53
CA ILE A 56 -3.66 5.94 1.30
C ILE A 56 -2.44 5.10 0.93
N LEU A 57 -2.58 3.78 1.01
CA LEU A 57 -1.51 2.84 0.71
C LEU A 57 -1.82 2.14 -0.61
N LYS A 58 -0.78 1.93 -1.41
CA LYS A 58 -0.83 1.12 -2.62
C LYS A 58 0.15 -0.03 -2.46
N GLY A 59 -0.27 -1.24 -2.76
CA GLY A 59 0.61 -2.39 -2.70
C GLY A 59 -0.16 -3.68 -2.89
N LYS A 60 0.54 -4.81 -2.82
CA LYS A 60 -0.09 -6.11 -2.94
C LYS A 60 -1.16 -6.32 -1.87
N LYS A 61 -2.28 -6.92 -2.24
CA LYS A 61 -3.38 -7.26 -1.32
C LYS A 61 -2.90 -7.93 -0.03
N GLU A 62 -2.01 -8.92 -0.13
CA GLU A 62 -1.46 -9.65 1.02
C GLU A 62 -0.72 -8.72 2.02
N VAL A 63 0.02 -7.73 1.50
CA VAL A 63 0.74 -6.75 2.32
C VAL A 63 -0.25 -5.80 2.98
N LEU A 64 -1.26 -5.35 2.24
CA LEU A 64 -2.30 -4.45 2.75
C LEU A 64 -3.18 -5.12 3.81
N ASP A 65 -3.57 -6.37 3.63
CA ASP A 65 -4.30 -7.16 4.62
C ASP A 65 -3.44 -7.40 5.88
N THR A 66 -2.12 -7.62 5.71
CA THR A 66 -1.18 -7.73 6.85
C THR A 66 -1.09 -6.42 7.63
N VAL A 67 -0.94 -5.29 6.94
CA VAL A 67 -0.92 -3.96 7.56
C VAL A 67 -2.25 -3.70 8.28
N GLU A 68 -3.38 -4.04 7.66
CA GLU A 68 -4.71 -3.90 8.28
C GLU A 68 -4.81 -4.66 9.60
N SER A 69 -4.41 -5.94 9.59
CA SER A 69 -4.45 -6.81 10.77
C SER A 69 -3.56 -6.29 11.90
N LYS A 70 -2.34 -5.82 11.58
CA LYS A 70 -1.40 -5.28 12.58
C LYS A 70 -1.87 -3.94 13.17
N VAL A 71 -2.48 -3.10 12.33
CA VAL A 71 -2.97 -1.78 12.74
C VAL A 71 -4.25 -1.91 13.56
N LYS A 72 -5.22 -2.71 13.12
CA LYS A 72 -6.48 -2.92 13.85
C LYS A 72 -6.29 -3.77 15.12
N GLY A 73 -5.32 -4.69 15.12
CA GLY A 73 -5.14 -5.63 16.24
C GLY A 73 -6.32 -6.61 16.36
N PRO A 74 -6.24 -7.61 17.25
CA PRO A 74 -7.43 -8.37 17.68
C PRO A 74 -8.45 -7.46 18.39
#